data_AF-A0A7C8DVC4-F1
#
_entry.id   AF-A0A7C8DVC4-F1
#
_cell.length_a   1.000
_cell.length_b   1.000
_cell.length_c   1.000
_cell.angle_alpha   90.00
_cell.angle_beta   90.00
_cell.angle_gamma   90.00
#
_symmetry.space_group_name_H-M   'P 1'
#
loop_
_entity.id
_entity.type
_entity.pdbx_description
1 polymer ?
#
loop_
_entity_poly.entity_id
_entity_poly.type
_entity_poly.pdbx_seq_one_letter_code
_entity_poly.pdbx_strand_id
1 'polypeptide(L)'
;MKRTVEFLFEAGMLKKTPRTGYQFLGTGGESVADHSFRMTVVGYVLSSMEPEADGNKVVLMCLFHDLPEARTGDHNYVNKRYTQVDEETALEDQVRGLPFGTEMKSLFREFNEAQTLEARLAKD
;
A
#
# COMPACT_ATOMS: atom_id res chain seq x y z
N MET A 1 16.05 11.04 13.82
CA MET A 1 15.11 11.92 13.08
C MET A 1 15.35 11.96 11.58
N LYS A 2 16.59 12.04 11.06
CA LYS A 2 16.86 12.11 9.60
C LYS A 2 16.10 11.05 8.77
N ARG A 3 16.23 9.75 9.12
CA ARG A 3 15.51 8.65 8.45
C ARG A 3 13.98 8.81 8.48
N THR A 4 13.43 9.28 9.60
CA THR A 4 11.97 9.52 9.72
C THR A 4 11.51 10.61 8.75
N VAL A 5 12.26 11.69 8.61
CA VAL A 5 11.95 12.77 7.64
C VAL A 5 12.03 12.26 6.21
N GLU A 6 13.07 11.48 5.89
CA GLU A 6 13.24 10.88 4.57
C GLU A 6 12.08 9.91 4.24
N PHE A 7 11.68 9.06 5.19
CA PHE A 7 10.50 8.19 5.05
C PHE A 7 9.22 8.98 4.78
N LEU A 8 8.96 10.04 5.53
CA LEU A 8 7.76 10.88 5.33
C LEU A 8 7.77 11.59 3.97
N PHE A 9 8.95 12.00 3.48
CA PHE A 9 9.09 12.56 2.15
C PHE A 9 8.80 11.51 1.06
N GLU A 10 9.35 10.30 1.22
CA GLU A 10 9.08 9.19 0.31
C GLU A 10 7.60 8.81 0.27
N ALA A 11 6.93 8.69 1.42
CA ALA A 11 5.48 8.47 1.47
C ALA A 11 4.69 9.60 0.76
N GLY A 12 5.18 10.85 0.84
CA GLY A 12 4.63 11.99 0.13
C GLY A 12 4.67 11.86 -1.40
N MET A 13 5.60 11.06 -1.95
CA MET A 13 5.70 10.84 -3.39
C MET A 13 4.48 10.12 -3.98
N LEU A 14 3.73 9.36 -3.16
CA LEU A 14 2.49 8.70 -3.61
C LEU A 14 1.43 9.70 -4.10
N LYS A 15 1.46 10.96 -3.64
CA LYS A 15 0.60 12.05 -4.16
C LYS A 15 0.98 12.49 -5.58
N LYS A 16 2.16 12.09 -6.05
CA LYS A 16 2.71 12.38 -7.38
C LYS A 16 2.80 11.12 -8.25
N THR A 17 2.61 9.94 -7.68
CA THR A 17 2.52 8.67 -8.43
C THR A 17 1.10 8.49 -8.97
N PRO A 18 0.88 8.53 -10.29
CA PRO A 18 -0.43 8.31 -10.88
C PRO A 18 -0.79 6.82 -10.91
N ARG A 19 -2.07 6.48 -10.70
CA ARG A 19 -2.58 5.12 -10.97
C ARG A 19 -2.58 4.86 -12.47
N THR A 20 -1.76 3.94 -12.93
CA THR A 20 -1.50 3.65 -14.34
C THR A 20 -2.67 2.99 -15.06
N GLY A 21 -3.67 2.45 -14.34
CA GLY A 21 -4.91 1.96 -14.95
C GLY A 21 -5.65 3.02 -15.78
N TYR A 22 -5.56 4.30 -15.42
CA TYR A 22 -6.19 5.40 -16.15
C TYR A 22 -5.51 5.74 -17.47
N GLN A 23 -4.25 5.33 -17.68
CA GLN A 23 -3.56 5.51 -18.97
C GLN A 23 -4.29 4.77 -20.11
N PHE A 24 -5.09 3.75 -19.78
CA PHE A 24 -5.87 2.97 -20.74
C PHE A 24 -7.37 3.33 -20.77
N LEU A 25 -7.92 3.81 -19.65
CA LEU A 25 -9.37 4.06 -19.51
C LEU A 25 -9.80 5.50 -19.88
N GLY A 26 -8.86 6.40 -20.17
CA GLY A 26 -9.14 7.75 -20.66
C GLY A 26 -9.09 8.81 -19.56
N THR A 27 -10.16 9.59 -19.36
CA THR A 27 -10.17 10.75 -18.46
C THR A 27 -10.13 10.33 -16.98
N GLY A 28 -9.07 10.72 -16.28
CA GLY A 28 -8.87 10.47 -14.85
C GLY A 28 -7.50 10.93 -14.40
N GLY A 29 -7.24 10.91 -13.09
CA GLY A 29 -5.99 11.40 -12.51
C GLY A 29 -5.82 11.03 -11.03
N GLU A 30 -6.34 9.87 -10.61
CA GLU A 30 -6.17 9.37 -9.24
C GLU A 30 -4.68 9.10 -8.99
N SER A 31 -4.15 9.66 -7.90
CA SER A 31 -2.84 9.28 -7.39
C SER A 31 -2.93 8.03 -6.52
N VAL A 32 -1.81 7.35 -6.30
CA VAL A 32 -1.76 6.21 -5.38
C VAL A 32 -2.22 6.62 -3.98
N ALA A 33 -1.88 7.84 -3.53
CA ALA A 33 -2.36 8.37 -2.26
C ALA A 33 -3.90 8.54 -2.19
N ASP A 34 -4.54 8.95 -3.28
CA ASP A 34 -6.01 9.07 -3.34
C ASP A 34 -6.66 7.67 -3.23
N HIS A 35 -6.08 6.69 -3.91
CA HIS A 35 -6.50 5.29 -3.84
C HIS A 35 -6.38 4.75 -2.42
N SER A 36 -5.18 4.84 -1.80
CA SER A 36 -4.94 4.33 -0.44
C SER A 36 -5.84 5.00 0.59
N PHE A 37 -6.12 6.29 0.45
CA PHE A 37 -7.06 6.99 1.33
C PHE A 37 -8.46 6.37 1.26
N ARG A 38 -9.04 6.25 0.06
CA ARG A 38 -10.39 5.71 -0.10
C ARG A 38 -10.47 4.25 0.33
N MET A 39 -9.46 3.45 0.00
CA MET A 39 -9.40 2.05 0.39
C MET A 39 -9.23 1.87 1.91
N THR A 40 -8.55 2.78 2.60
CA THR A 40 -8.51 2.81 4.07
C THR A 40 -9.89 3.09 4.68
N VAL A 41 -10.66 4.02 4.11
CA VAL A 41 -12.04 4.29 4.57
C VAL A 41 -12.94 3.07 4.35
N VAL A 42 -12.83 2.41 3.19
CA VAL A 42 -13.57 1.17 2.90
C VAL A 42 -13.18 0.07 3.88
N GLY A 43 -11.88 -0.19 4.08
CA GLY A 43 -11.38 -1.20 5.02
C GLY A 43 -11.84 -0.95 6.45
N TYR A 44 -11.87 0.30 6.91
CA TYR A 44 -12.45 0.66 8.21
C TYR A 44 -13.93 0.25 8.30
N VAL A 45 -14.75 0.58 7.30
CA VAL A 45 -16.17 0.22 7.26
C VAL A 45 -16.35 -1.30 7.25
N LEU A 46 -15.64 -2.02 6.37
CA LEU A 46 -15.71 -3.47 6.29
C LEU A 46 -15.30 -4.15 7.61
N SER A 47 -14.20 -3.71 8.22
CA SER A 47 -13.76 -4.25 9.51
C SER A 47 -14.77 -3.99 10.65
N SER A 48 -15.53 -2.89 10.59
CA SER A 48 -16.59 -2.62 11.58
C SER A 48 -17.81 -3.54 11.45
N MET A 49 -17.96 -4.19 10.29
CA MET A 49 -19.01 -5.16 10.01
C MET A 49 -18.58 -6.61 10.33
N GLU A 50 -17.30 -6.84 10.63
CA GLU A 50 -16.71 -8.15 10.92
C GLU A 50 -16.14 -8.18 12.35
N PRO A 51 -16.91 -8.65 13.35
CA PRO A 51 -16.52 -8.58 14.77
C PRO A 51 -15.23 -9.33 15.13
N GLU A 52 -14.82 -10.29 14.31
CA GLU A 52 -13.62 -11.10 14.51
C GLU A 52 -12.34 -10.45 13.93
N ALA A 53 -12.49 -9.38 13.13
CA ALA A 53 -11.36 -8.73 12.47
C ALA A 53 -10.66 -7.71 13.39
N ASP A 54 -9.32 -7.67 13.32
CA ASP A 54 -8.57 -6.54 13.87
C ASP A 54 -8.67 -5.33 12.93
N GLY A 55 -9.63 -4.43 13.21
CA GLY A 55 -9.85 -3.23 12.41
C GLY A 55 -8.64 -2.27 12.35
N ASN A 56 -7.80 -2.22 13.40
CA ASN A 56 -6.58 -1.40 13.34
C ASN A 56 -5.59 -1.97 12.33
N LYS A 57 -5.44 -3.30 12.32
CA LYS A 57 -4.58 -3.98 11.35
C LYS A 57 -5.10 -3.78 9.92
N VAL A 58 -6.41 -3.92 9.68
CA VAL A 58 -7.03 -3.66 8.35
C VAL A 58 -6.73 -2.23 7.89
N VAL A 59 -6.96 -1.23 8.75
CA VAL A 59 -6.69 0.17 8.44
C VAL A 59 -5.21 0.40 8.11
N LEU A 60 -4.29 -0.18 8.88
CA LEU A 60 -2.85 -0.06 8.61
C LEU A 60 -2.45 -0.75 7.30
N MET A 61 -2.99 -1.94 7.00
CA MET A 61 -2.76 -2.64 5.73
C MET A 61 -3.20 -1.76 4.57
N CYS A 62 -4.44 -1.28 4.62
CA CYS A 62 -4.99 -0.44 3.57
C CYS A 62 -4.17 0.83 3.34
N LEU A 63 -3.70 1.46 4.42
CA LEU A 63 -2.94 2.69 4.35
C LEU A 63 -1.55 2.50 3.71
N PHE A 64 -0.89 1.37 3.96
CA PHE A 64 0.53 1.18 3.62
C PHE A 64 0.81 0.14 2.52
N HIS A 65 -0.20 -0.58 2.02
CA HIS A 65 0.03 -1.65 1.05
C HIS A 65 0.76 -1.18 -0.21
N ASP A 66 0.41 -0.02 -0.76
CA ASP A 66 1.05 0.54 -1.97
C ASP A 66 2.25 1.45 -1.65
N LEU A 67 2.77 1.45 -0.41
CA LEU A 67 3.93 2.27 -0.06
C LEU A 67 5.18 2.02 -0.94
N PRO A 68 5.49 0.78 -1.37
CA PRO A 68 6.59 0.52 -2.29
C PRO A 68 6.49 1.28 -3.63
N GLU A 69 5.28 1.63 -4.06
CA GLU A 69 5.03 2.36 -5.31
C GLU A 69 5.59 3.79 -5.30
N ALA A 70 5.96 4.32 -4.13
CA ALA A 70 6.73 5.56 -4.05
C ALA A 70 8.12 5.46 -4.71
N ARG A 71 8.65 4.24 -4.85
CA ARG A 71 9.94 3.95 -5.49
C ARG A 71 9.79 3.20 -6.81
N THR A 72 8.84 2.28 -6.88
CA THR A 72 8.66 1.40 -8.04
C THR A 72 7.73 1.99 -9.10
N GLY A 73 6.85 2.91 -8.70
CA GLY A 73 5.71 3.34 -9.50
C GLY A 73 4.59 2.30 -9.53
N ASP A 74 3.36 2.76 -9.76
CA ASP A 74 2.20 1.89 -9.90
C ASP A 74 2.28 1.04 -11.19
N HIS A 75 1.95 -0.24 -11.08
CA HIS A 75 1.96 -1.17 -12.21
C HIS A 75 0.58 -1.78 -12.44
N ASN A 76 -0.06 -1.43 -13.56
CA ASN A 76 -1.32 -2.05 -13.96
C ASN A 76 -1.14 -3.50 -14.48
N TYR A 77 -2.26 -4.12 -14.83
CA TYR A 77 -2.32 -5.50 -15.30
C TYR A 77 -1.47 -5.78 -16.56
N VAL A 78 -1.23 -4.79 -17.43
CA VAL A 78 -0.37 -4.95 -18.61
C VAL A 78 1.09 -4.93 -18.19
N ASN A 79 1.51 -3.98 -17.35
CA ASN A 79 2.88 -3.90 -16.86
C ASN A 79 3.28 -5.20 -16.14
N LYS A 80 2.39 -5.73 -15.29
CA LYS A 80 2.59 -6.97 -14.52
C LYS A 80 2.80 -8.22 -15.39
N ARG A 81 2.47 -8.19 -16.70
CA ARG A 81 2.77 -9.29 -17.64
C ARG A 81 4.23 -9.34 -18.09
N TYR A 82 4.93 -8.20 -18.04
CA TYR A 82 6.25 -8.04 -18.63
C TYR A 82 7.30 -7.53 -17.64
N THR A 83 6.86 -7.07 -16.48
CA THR A 83 7.72 -6.51 -15.43
C THR A 83 7.42 -7.22 -14.13
N GLN A 84 8.48 -7.71 -13.48
CA GLN A 84 8.43 -8.18 -12.10
C GLN A 84 8.99 -7.08 -11.21
N VAL A 85 8.13 -6.52 -10.34
CA VAL A 85 8.51 -5.47 -9.40
C VAL A 85 8.98 -6.12 -8.11
N ASP A 86 10.14 -5.69 -7.61
CA ASP A 86 10.67 -6.14 -6.32
C ASP A 86 10.18 -5.21 -5.19
N GLU A 87 8.90 -5.34 -4.85
CA GLU A 87 8.25 -4.52 -3.82
C GLU A 87 8.78 -4.83 -2.41
N GLU A 88 9.19 -6.08 -2.17
CA GLU A 88 9.76 -6.53 -0.89
C GLU A 88 11.08 -5.81 -0.60
N THR A 89 12.02 -5.78 -1.56
CA THR A 89 13.27 -5.04 -1.41
C THR A 89 13.02 -3.54 -1.34
N ALA A 90 12.09 -3.00 -2.15
CA ALA A 90 11.72 -1.59 -2.09
C ALA A 90 11.23 -1.19 -0.70
N LEU A 91 10.32 -1.97 -0.10
CA LEU A 91 9.83 -1.74 1.25
C LEU A 91 10.94 -1.87 2.29
N GLU A 92 11.76 -2.92 2.21
CA GLU A 92 12.89 -3.13 3.13
C GLU A 92 13.82 -1.93 3.16
N ASP A 93 14.12 -1.35 2.00
CA ASP A 93 14.95 -0.17 1.91
C ASP A 93 14.23 1.12 2.36
N GLN A 94 12.91 1.21 2.17
CA GLN A 94 12.09 2.32 2.68
C GLN A 94 12.14 2.40 4.20
N VAL A 95 11.96 1.25 4.86
CA VAL A 95 11.80 1.18 6.32
C VAL A 95 13.11 0.93 7.09
N ARG A 96 14.24 0.81 6.37
CA ARG A 96 15.55 0.53 6.97
C ARG A 96 15.93 1.56 8.04
N GLY A 97 16.24 1.07 9.24
CA GLY A 97 16.64 1.90 10.38
C GLY A 97 15.50 2.67 11.06
N LEU A 98 14.25 2.37 10.71
CA LEU A 98 13.06 2.89 11.40
C LEU A 98 12.57 1.89 12.46
N PRO A 99 12.05 2.36 13.60
CA PRO A 99 11.63 1.48 14.70
C PRO A 99 10.44 0.58 14.33
N PHE A 100 9.63 0.99 13.35
CA PHE A 100 8.45 0.27 12.86
C PHE A 100 8.74 -0.61 11.63
N GLY A 101 10.00 -0.74 11.21
CA GLY A 101 10.33 -1.43 9.96
C GLY A 101 9.97 -2.93 9.96
N THR A 102 10.15 -3.62 11.09
CA THR A 102 9.76 -5.03 11.22
C THR A 102 8.24 -5.21 11.12
N GLU A 103 7.47 -4.33 11.77
CA GLU A 103 6.01 -4.34 11.74
C GLU A 103 5.50 -4.13 10.31
N MET A 104 5.98 -3.10 9.61
CA MET A 104 5.57 -2.82 8.23
C MET A 104 5.89 -3.97 7.28
N LYS A 105 7.07 -4.59 7.40
CA LYS A 105 7.42 -5.77 6.57
C LYS A 105 6.48 -6.95 6.84
N SER A 106 6.13 -7.21 8.10
CA SER A 106 5.18 -8.26 8.45
C SER A 106 3.79 -7.97 7.89
N LEU A 107 3.33 -6.73 8.03
CA LEU A 107 2.03 -6.28 7.53
C LEU A 107 1.92 -6.40 6.01
N PHE A 108 2.98 -6.01 5.28
CA PHE A 108 3.04 -6.09 3.83
C PHE A 108 3.02 -7.53 3.31
N ARG A 109 3.78 -8.43 3.95
CA ARG A 109 3.75 -9.87 3.61
C ARG A 109 2.36 -10.46 3.86
N GLU A 110 1.78 -10.19 5.02
CA GLU A 110 0.43 -10.67 5.38
C GLU A 110 -0.61 -10.18 4.37
N PHE A 111 -0.56 -8.89 3.99
CA PHE A 111 -1.40 -8.33 2.93
C PHE A 111 -1.23 -9.11 1.63
N ASN A 112 0.00 -9.31 1.15
CA ASN A 112 0.27 -9.98 -0.12
C ASN A 112 -0.14 -11.45 -0.17
N GLU A 113 0.00 -12.18 0.94
CA GLU A 113 -0.41 -13.57 1.05
C GLU A 113 -1.94 -13.75 1.00
N ALA A 114 -2.70 -12.74 1.45
CA ALA A 114 -4.17 -12.72 1.42
C ALA A 114 -4.85 -13.92 2.12
N GLN A 115 -4.20 -14.47 3.15
CA GLN A 115 -4.69 -15.65 3.86
C GLN A 115 -5.48 -15.32 5.13
N THR A 116 -5.15 -14.20 5.80
CA THR A 116 -5.82 -13.77 7.03
C THR A 116 -7.14 -13.05 6.75
N LEU A 117 -8.02 -12.98 7.74
CA LEU A 117 -9.27 -12.24 7.64
C LEU A 117 -9.00 -10.78 7.28
N GLU A 118 -8.01 -10.17 7.93
CA GLU A 118 -7.64 -8.77 7.73
C GLU A 118 -7.08 -8.51 6.33
N ALA A 119 -6.18 -9.38 5.84
CA ALA A 119 -5.61 -9.25 4.50
C ALA A 119 -6.67 -9.44 3.41
N ARG A 120 -7.66 -10.30 3.64
CA ARG A 120 -8.79 -10.49 2.73
C ARG A 120 -9.70 -9.28 2.72
N LEU A 121 -10.05 -8.73 3.88
CA LEU A 121 -10.83 -7.49 3.98
C LEU A 121 -10.13 -6.29 3.35
N ALA A 122 -8.80 -6.23 3.43
CA ALA A 122 -8.02 -5.18 2.77
C ALA A 122 -7.95 -5.36 1.24
N LYS A 123 -8.20 -6.55 0.68
CA LYS A 123 -8.16 -6.80 -0.77
C LYS A 123 -9.55 -6.87 -1.44
N ASP A 124 -10.62 -6.76 -0.66
CA ASP A 124 -12.02 -6.79 -1.12
C ASP A 124 -12.46 -5.45 -1.72
#